data_AF-A0A1Y5DSJ3-F1
#
_entry.id   AF-A0A1Y5DSJ3-F1
#
_cell.length_a   1.000
_cell.length_b   1.000
_cell.length_c   1.000
_cell.angle_alpha   90.00
_cell.angle_beta   90.00
_cell.angle_gamma   90.00
#
_symmetry.space_group_name_H-M   'P 1'
#
loop_
_entity.id
_entity.type
_entity.pdbx_description
1 polymer ?
#
loop_
_entity_poly.entity_id
_entity_poly.type
_entity_poly.pdbx_seq_one_letter_code
_entity_poly.pdbx_strand_id
1 'polypeptide(L)' 'MHNQDNKKPDDWEAKLELRMAELKKCQVSKQYKTCTQCSEFFQCNIRQSYIQAVYESMNKGLGGGFEF' A
#
# COMPACT_ATOMS: atom_id res chain seq x y z
N MET A 1 -22.64 14.19 -1.68
CA MET A 1 -22.86 13.37 -2.88
C MET A 1 -21.47 13.02 -3.42
N HIS A 2 -21.04 11.76 -3.30
CA HIS A 2 -19.74 11.33 -3.82
C HIS A 2 -19.89 11.15 -5.33
N ASN A 3 -19.31 12.08 -6.09
CA ASN A 3 -19.33 12.05 -7.55
C ASN A 3 -18.39 10.92 -7.99
N GLN A 4 -18.95 9.83 -8.49
CA GLN A 4 -18.18 8.76 -9.13
C GLN A 4 -17.82 9.21 -10.54
N ASP A 5 -16.69 9.91 -10.65
CA ASP A 5 -16.05 10.10 -11.94
C ASP A 5 -15.44 8.76 -12.38
N ASN A 6 -15.84 8.28 -13.56
CA ASN A 6 -15.22 7.18 -14.30
C ASN A 6 -13.79 7.58 -14.72
N LYS A 7 -12.89 7.80 -13.75
CA LYS A 7 -11.47 8.01 -14.00
C LYS A 7 -10.80 6.65 -14.07
N LYS A 8 -10.15 6.39 -15.20
CA LYS A 8 -9.18 5.29 -15.31
C LYS A 8 -8.15 5.49 -14.19
N PRO A 9 -7.85 4.46 -13.37
CA PRO A 9 -6.91 4.61 -12.28
C PRO A 9 -5.59 5.09 -12.85
N ASP A 10 -5.03 6.11 -12.23
CA ASP A 10 -3.70 6.57 -12.59
C ASP A 10 -2.64 5.53 -12.17
N ASP A 11 -1.42 5.67 -12.67
CA ASP A 11 -0.37 4.67 -12.44
C ASP A 11 -0.07 4.47 -10.93
N TRP A 12 -0.30 5.51 -10.13
CA TRP A 12 -0.08 5.47 -8.68
C TRP A 12 -1.20 4.72 -7.96
N GLU A 13 -2.46 4.94 -8.35
CA GLU A 13 -3.61 4.17 -7.87
C GLU A 13 -3.47 2.68 -8.23
N ALA A 14 -3.09 2.36 -9.48
CA ALA A 14 -2.85 0.98 -9.91
C ALA A 14 -1.71 0.32 -9.11
N LYS A 15 -0.63 1.05 -8.84
CA LYS A 15 0.49 0.58 -8.00
C LYS A 15 0.04 0.33 -6.56
N LEU A 16 -0.76 1.23 -5.98
CA LEU A 16 -1.30 1.08 -4.63
C LEU A 16 -2.21 -0.17 -4.53
N GLU A 17 -3.11 -0.36 -5.48
CA GLU A 17 -3.99 -1.54 -5.52
C GLU A 17 -3.19 -2.85 -5.58
N LEU A 18 -2.15 -2.91 -6.42
CA LEU A 18 -1.28 -4.07 -6.52
C LEU A 18 -0.59 -4.37 -5.18
N ARG A 19 0.05 -3.38 -4.55
CA ARG A 19 0.74 -3.57 -3.26
C ARG A 19 -0.23 -3.90 -2.13
N MET A 20 -1.44 -3.35 -2.16
CA MET A 20 -2.48 -3.69 -1.20
C MET A 20 -2.95 -5.14 -1.34
N ALA A 21 -3.11 -5.63 -2.58
CA ALA A 21 -3.45 -7.02 -2.84
C ALA A 21 -2.36 -7.98 -2.36
N GLU A 22 -1.08 -7.64 -2.59
CA GLU A 22 0.07 -8.40 -2.07
C GLU A 22 0.08 -8.44 -0.53
N LEU A 23 -0.13 -7.29 0.13
CA LEU A 23 -0.19 -7.21 1.59
C LEU A 23 -1.32 -8.07 2.16
N LYS A 24 -2.52 -7.99 1.57
CA LYS A 24 -3.68 -8.79 2.01
C LYS A 24 -3.44 -10.29 1.81
N LYS A 25 -2.84 -10.69 0.68
CA LYS A 25 -2.44 -12.09 0.46
C LYS A 25 -1.44 -12.58 1.51
N CYS A 26 -0.45 -11.75 1.85
CA CYS A 26 0.51 -12.05 2.90
C CYS A 26 -0.15 -12.17 4.29
N GLN A 27 -1.09 -11.29 4.61
CA GLN A 27 -1.83 -11.34 5.87
C GLN A 27 -2.65 -12.64 5.96
N VAL A 28 -3.38 -12.99 4.91
CA VAL A 28 -4.17 -14.23 4.85
C VAL A 28 -3.28 -15.48 4.96
N SER A 29 -2.16 -15.53 4.22
CA SER A 29 -1.26 -16.69 4.25
C SER A 29 -0.60 -16.91 5.61
N LYS A 30 -0.33 -15.83 6.36
CA LYS A 30 0.20 -15.88 7.74
C LYS A 30 -0.90 -15.88 8.81
N GLN A 31 -2.18 -15.94 8.43
CA GLN A 31 -3.35 -15.88 9.32
C GLN A 31 -3.41 -14.62 10.21
N TYR A 32 -2.85 -13.50 9.74
CA TYR A 32 -2.92 -12.21 10.42
C TYR A 32 -4.10 -11.39 9.92
N LYS A 33 -4.76 -10.66 10.82
CA LYS A 33 -5.78 -9.67 10.47
C LYS A 33 -5.17 -8.30 10.16
N THR A 34 -4.02 -8.02 10.74
CA THR A 34 -3.28 -6.77 10.55
C THR A 34 -1.78 -7.07 10.61
N CYS A 35 -0.96 -6.21 9.99
CA CYS A 35 0.49 -6.37 10.08
C CYS A 35 1.05 -6.22 11.50
N THR A 36 0.37 -5.55 12.43
CA THR A 36 0.89 -5.36 13.81
C THR A 36 1.04 -6.68 14.57
N GLN A 37 0.42 -7.75 14.09
CA GLN A 37 0.55 -9.11 14.62
C GLN A 37 1.73 -9.88 14.01
N CYS A 38 2.39 -9.31 12.99
CA CYS A 38 3.52 -9.93 12.29
C CYS A 38 4.81 -9.72 13.09
N SER A 39 5.55 -10.81 13.36
CA SER A 39 6.87 -10.74 14.01
C SER A 39 7.87 -9.90 13.23
N GLU A 40 7.73 -9.84 11.91
CA GLU A 40 8.57 -9.05 11.01
C GLU A 40 8.06 -7.61 10.85
N PHE A 41 7.11 -7.10 11.65
CA PHE A 41 6.43 -5.82 11.42
C PHE A 41 7.33 -4.64 11.01
N PHE A 42 8.47 -4.48 11.68
CA PHE A 42 9.44 -3.41 11.41
C PHE A 42 10.31 -3.66 10.17
N GLN A 43 10.54 -4.93 9.80
CA GLN A 43 11.44 -5.35 8.71
C GLN A 43 10.70 -5.93 7.50
N CYS A 44 9.37 -5.99 7.53
CA CYS A 44 8.56 -6.61 6.49
C CYS A 44 8.56 -5.75 5.23
N ASN A 45 9.30 -6.20 4.22
CA ASN A 45 9.41 -5.54 2.91
C ASN A 45 8.05 -5.37 2.20
N ILE A 46 7.12 -6.32 2.35
CA ILE A 46 5.76 -6.23 1.77
C ILE A 46 4.99 -5.06 2.41
N ARG A 47 5.09 -4.92 3.74
CA ARG A 47 4.48 -3.80 4.47
C ARG A 47 5.12 -2.47 4.06
N GLN A 48 6.44 -2.39 4.01
CA GLN A 48 7.17 -1.18 3.60
C GLN A 48 6.80 -0.78 2.17
N SER A 49 6.73 -1.73 1.23
CA SER A 49 6.32 -1.47 -0.16
C SER A 49 4.90 -0.94 -0.27
N TYR A 50 3.96 -1.46 0.54
CA TYR A 50 2.60 -0.93 0.63
C TYR A 50 2.59 0.51 1.16
N ILE A 51 3.31 0.79 2.25
CA ILE A 51 3.42 2.14 2.83
C ILE A 51 3.98 3.13 1.80
N GLN A 52 5.04 2.75 1.09
CA GLN A 52 5.61 3.56 0.03
C GLN A 52 4.58 3.86 -1.07
N ALA A 53 3.84 2.85 -1.54
CA ALA A 53 2.82 3.04 -2.56
C ALA A 53 1.66 3.96 -2.10
N VAL A 54 1.30 3.94 -0.81
CA VAL A 54 0.33 4.89 -0.23
C VAL A 54 0.85 6.32 -0.35
N TYR A 55 2.09 6.58 0.08
CA TYR A 55 2.68 7.92 0.01
C TYR A 55 2.85 8.41 -1.44
N GLU A 56 3.29 7.53 -2.34
CA GLU A 56 3.41 7.86 -3.75
C GLU A 56 2.04 8.14 -4.39
N SER A 57 0.98 7.42 -4.01
CA SER A 57 -0.39 7.69 -4.50
C SER A 57 -0.92 9.03 -3.98
N MET A 58 -0.66 9.37 -2.71
CA MET A 58 -1.08 10.66 -2.14
C MET A 58 -0.37 11.85 -2.77
N ASN A 59 0.92 11.71 -3.10
CA ASN A 59 1.74 12.79 -3.65
C ASN A 59 1.97 12.68 -5.17
N LYS A 60 1.32 11.72 -5.85
CA LYS A 60 1.51 11.42 -7.29
C LYS A 60 2.99 11.26 -7.68
N GLY A 61 3.74 10.55 -6.85
CA GLY A 61 5.18 10.31 -7.06
C GLY A 61 6.08 11.53 -6.82
N LEU A 62 5.54 12.68 -6.40
CA LEU A 62 6.36 13.79 -5.90
C LEU A 62 6.94 13.36 -4.55
N GLY A 63 8.22 12.96 -4.56
CA GLY A 63 8.92 12.46 -3.39
C GLY A 63 8.94 13.50 -2.26
N GLY A 64 8.05 13.33 -1.28
CA GLY A 64 8.14 13.98 0.02
C GLY A 64 9.08 13.15 0.89
N GLY A 65 10.24 13.70 1.23
CA GLY A 65 11.34 13.01 1.92
C GLY A 65 10.91 12.25 3.17
N PHE A 66 10.64 10.96 3.01
CA PHE A 66 10.53 9.98 4.08
C PHE A 66 11.49 8.84 3.74
N GLU A 67 12.64 8.88 4.39
CA GLU A 67 13.55 7.73 4.47
C GLU A 67 13.05 6.84 5.63
N PHE A 68 12.87 5.55 5.38
CA PHE A 68 12.37 4.56 6.36
C PHE A 68 13.50 3.62 6.79
#